data_AF-A0A852TC55-F1
#
_entry.id   AF-A0A852TC55-F1
#
_cell.length_a   1.000
_cell.length_b   1.000
_cell.length_c   1.000
_cell.angle_alpha   90.00
_cell.angle_beta   90.00
_cell.angle_gamma   90.00
#
_symmetry.space_group_name_H-M   'P 1'
#
loop_
_entity.id
_entity.type
_entity.pdbx_description
1 polymer ?
#
loop_
_entity_poly.entity_id
_entity_poly.type
_entity_poly.pdbx_seq_one_letter_code
_entity_poly.pdbx_strand_id
1 'polypeptide(L)'
;MKKTLLILFIVLLLIPLSPNAKDSLSDKNDVFSFLQKAFQAQISLSDQTRTKQEIRDVLNPYFSEEYQKLFWDENIFEEEGKFVTYGSDFAFYYIPFFQYSGETKVVIFPESIYVLQFFPSTTDGPVSYEDHYEGIMLKKMDGSWKIADYLYDNIPKSIIEKAY
;
A
#
# COMPACT_ATOMS: atom_id res chain seq x y z
N MET A 1 16.76 29.67 -36.73
CA MET A 1 15.86 28.61 -36.23
C MET A 1 16.49 27.62 -35.24
N LYS A 2 17.83 27.42 -35.21
CA LYS A 2 18.48 26.54 -34.22
C LYS A 2 18.75 27.18 -32.84
N LYS A 3 18.92 28.50 -32.76
CA LYS A 3 19.21 29.21 -31.49
C LYS A 3 17.98 29.46 -30.61
N THR A 4 16.80 29.62 -31.22
CA THR A 4 15.52 29.76 -30.49
C THR A 4 15.04 28.43 -29.88
N LEU A 5 15.40 27.28 -30.48
CA LEU A 5 15.07 25.96 -29.94
C LEU A 5 15.87 25.65 -28.66
N LEU A 6 17.11 26.14 -28.56
CA LEU A 6 17.98 25.93 -27.38
C LEU A 6 17.47 26.70 -26.15
N ILE A 7 16.89 27.89 -26.36
CA ILE A 7 16.34 28.73 -25.28
C ILE A 7 15.08 28.08 -24.68
N LEU A 8 14.25 27.42 -25.50
CA LEU A 8 13.05 26.72 -25.04
C LEU A 8 13.38 25.54 -24.10
N PHE A 9 14.51 24.85 -24.34
CA PHE A 9 14.97 23.73 -23.50
C PHE A 9 15.48 24.19 -22.12
N ILE A 10 16.08 25.38 -22.05
CA ILE A 10 16.64 25.93 -20.81
C ILE A 10 15.52 26.45 -19.88
N VAL A 11 14.42 26.94 -20.44
CA VAL A 11 13.25 27.40 -19.66
C VAL A 11 12.48 26.22 -19.03
N LEU A 12 12.48 25.04 -19.65
CA LEU A 12 11.88 23.83 -19.06
C LEU A 12 12.65 23.29 -17.84
N LEU A 13 13.96 23.55 -17.75
CA LEU A 13 14.81 23.13 -16.63
C LEU A 13 14.65 24.00 -15.38
N LEU A 14 13.97 25.15 -15.49
CA LEU A 14 13.73 26.08 -14.38
C LEU A 14 12.36 25.88 -13.71
N ILE A 15 11.56 24.92 -14.17
CA ILE A 15 10.35 24.53 -13.46
C ILE A 15 10.79 23.67 -12.28
N PRO A 16 10.63 24.11 -11.01
CA PRO A 16 10.82 23.22 -9.89
C PRO A 16 9.82 22.06 -10.04
N LEU A 17 10.32 20.89 -10.42
CA LEU A 17 9.65 19.60 -10.23
C LEU A 17 9.71 19.25 -8.74
N SER A 18 9.19 20.14 -7.90
CA SER A 18 8.73 19.76 -6.59
C SER A 18 7.29 19.35 -6.82
N PRO A 19 6.96 18.06 -6.98
CA PRO A 19 5.60 17.67 -6.67
C PRO A 19 5.36 18.19 -5.26
N ASN A 20 4.47 19.18 -5.11
CA ASN A 20 3.77 19.36 -3.84
C ASN A 20 2.95 18.09 -3.69
N ALA A 21 3.61 17.00 -3.30
CA ALA A 21 2.94 15.86 -2.75
C ALA A 21 2.09 16.44 -1.63
N LYS A 22 0.78 16.17 -1.66
CA LYS A 22 -0.01 16.32 -0.45
C LYS A 22 0.65 15.42 0.59
N ASP A 23 1.53 15.98 1.41
CA ASP A 23 2.22 15.27 2.50
C ASP A 23 1.23 14.80 3.58
N SER A 24 -0.01 15.31 3.54
CA SER A 24 -1.09 14.87 4.39
C SER A 24 -2.04 13.92 3.67
N LEU A 25 -2.15 12.69 4.18
CA LEU A 25 -3.31 11.83 3.96
C LEU A 25 -4.50 12.39 4.75
N SER A 26 -5.11 13.46 4.23
CA SER A 26 -6.13 14.25 4.92
C SER A 26 -7.56 13.82 4.62
N ASP A 27 -7.76 13.11 3.51
CA ASP A 27 -9.08 12.67 3.06
C ASP A 27 -9.03 11.23 2.51
N LYS A 28 -10.23 10.69 2.27
CA LYS A 28 -10.42 9.32 1.80
C LYS A 28 -9.74 9.05 0.45
N ASN A 29 -9.75 10.01 -0.47
CA ASN A 29 -9.18 9.83 -1.80
C ASN A 29 -7.65 9.82 -1.74
N ASP A 30 -7.06 10.66 -0.89
CA ASP A 30 -5.61 10.65 -0.64
C ASP A 30 -5.16 9.30 -0.08
N VAL A 31 -5.89 8.77 0.92
CA VAL A 31 -5.63 7.45 1.52
C VAL A 31 -5.73 6.34 0.49
N PHE A 32 -6.76 6.37 -0.35
CA PHE A 32 -6.95 5.36 -1.41
C PHE A 32 -5.83 5.41 -2.45
N SER A 33 -5.45 6.60 -2.90
CA SER A 33 -4.32 6.74 -3.82
C SER A 33 -3.02 6.21 -3.22
N PHE A 34 -2.78 6.44 -1.93
CA PHE A 34 -1.63 5.90 -1.23
C PHE A 34 -1.66 4.36 -1.18
N LEU A 35 -2.78 3.75 -0.77
CA LEU A 35 -2.91 2.30 -0.70
C LEU A 35 -2.77 1.63 -2.07
N GLN A 36 -3.33 2.23 -3.11
CA GLN A 36 -3.18 1.72 -4.47
C GLN A 36 -1.72 1.72 -4.91
N LYS A 37 -0.97 2.79 -4.63
CA LYS A 37 0.49 2.85 -4.93
C LYS A 37 1.27 1.82 -4.13
N ALA A 38 0.96 1.67 -2.85
CA ALA A 38 1.57 0.66 -1.99
C ALA A 38 1.30 -0.77 -2.49
N PHE A 39 0.07 -1.04 -2.93
CA PHE A 39 -0.31 -2.34 -3.49
C PHE A 39 0.40 -2.63 -4.81
N GLN A 40 0.52 -1.62 -5.69
CA GLN A 40 1.31 -1.75 -6.92
C GLN A 40 2.79 -2.02 -6.62
N ALA A 41 3.35 -1.43 -5.55
CA ALA A 41 4.70 -1.76 -5.12
C ALA A 41 4.84 -3.25 -4.74
N GLN A 42 3.88 -3.80 -3.98
CA GLN A 42 3.87 -5.23 -3.65
C GLN A 42 3.74 -6.12 -4.88
N ILE A 43 2.82 -5.81 -5.81
CA ILE A 43 2.63 -6.58 -7.04
C ILE A 43 3.90 -6.54 -7.89
N SER A 44 4.56 -5.40 -8.02
CA SER A 44 5.76 -5.27 -8.86
C SER A 44 6.87 -6.26 -8.46
N LEU A 45 6.87 -6.74 -7.21
CA LEU A 45 7.85 -7.71 -6.71
C LEU A 45 7.80 -9.06 -7.47
N SER A 46 6.69 -9.40 -8.12
CA SER A 46 6.58 -10.62 -8.94
C SER A 46 7.15 -10.49 -10.36
N ASP A 47 7.43 -9.27 -10.83
CA ASP A 47 7.84 -9.03 -12.22
C ASP A 47 9.20 -9.64 -12.58
N GLN A 48 10.10 -9.72 -11.59
CA GLN A 48 11.47 -10.22 -11.74
C GLN A 48 12.10 -10.49 -10.38
N THR A 49 13.11 -11.37 -10.37
CA THR A 49 13.93 -11.61 -9.18
C THR A 49 14.78 -10.38 -8.83
N ARG A 50 14.85 -10.06 -7.53
CA ARG A 50 15.51 -8.88 -6.97
C ARG A 50 16.42 -9.24 -5.82
N THR A 51 17.39 -8.40 -5.52
CA THR A 51 18.16 -8.48 -4.28
C THR A 51 17.30 -8.04 -3.09
N LYS A 52 17.73 -8.43 -1.88
CA LYS A 52 17.08 -7.99 -0.63
C LYS A 52 17.00 -6.48 -0.50
N GLN A 53 18.02 -5.75 -0.96
CA GLN A 53 18.03 -4.29 -0.91
C GLN A 53 17.02 -3.68 -1.87
N GLU A 54 16.94 -4.18 -3.11
CA GLU A 54 15.97 -3.69 -4.10
C GLU A 54 14.52 -3.91 -3.64
N ILE A 55 14.23 -5.05 -3.01
CA ILE A 55 12.90 -5.28 -2.40
C ILE A 55 12.62 -4.24 -1.32
N ARG A 56 13.57 -4.02 -0.41
CA ARG A 56 13.43 -3.00 0.64
C ARG A 56 13.21 -1.61 0.04
N ASP A 57 13.93 -1.24 -1.01
CA ASP A 57 13.78 0.05 -1.66
C ASP A 57 12.39 0.23 -2.30
N VAL A 58 11.78 -0.85 -2.79
CA VAL A 58 10.39 -0.85 -3.30
C VAL A 58 9.37 -0.68 -2.16
N LEU A 59 9.56 -1.35 -1.03
CA LEU A 59 8.59 -1.38 0.08
C LEU A 59 8.73 -0.21 1.06
N ASN A 60 9.95 0.24 1.34
CA ASN A 60 10.28 1.28 2.31
C ASN A 60 9.45 2.56 2.18
N PRO A 61 9.10 3.06 0.98
CA PRO A 61 8.26 4.25 0.87
C PRO A 61 6.88 4.11 1.53
N TYR A 62 6.33 2.90 1.60
CA TYR A 62 4.93 2.66 1.98
C TYR A 62 4.76 1.86 3.26
N PHE A 63 5.68 0.95 3.60
CA PHE A 63 5.50 -0.03 4.67
C PHE A 63 6.48 0.21 5.82
N SER A 64 6.01 0.03 7.06
CA SER A 64 6.88 -0.01 8.24
C SER A 64 7.85 -1.20 8.18
N GLU A 65 8.96 -1.12 8.92
CA GLU A 65 9.93 -2.22 8.96
C GLU A 65 9.32 -3.50 9.53
N GLU A 66 8.45 -3.39 10.53
CA GLU A 66 7.74 -4.51 11.13
C GLU A 66 6.82 -5.19 10.13
N TYR A 67 6.02 -4.42 9.40
CA TYR A 67 5.14 -4.96 8.37
C TYR A 67 5.94 -5.63 7.25
N GLN A 68 7.06 -5.03 6.83
CA GLN A 68 7.93 -5.64 5.81
C GLN A 68 8.51 -6.98 6.24
N LYS A 69 8.79 -7.19 7.53
CA LYS A 69 9.23 -8.51 8.04
C LYS A 69 8.14 -9.56 7.88
N LEU A 70 6.91 -9.23 8.29
CA LEU A 70 5.75 -10.13 8.14
C LEU A 70 5.50 -10.46 6.66
N PHE A 71 5.52 -9.45 5.80
CA PHE A 71 5.37 -9.64 4.36
C PHE A 71 6.47 -10.53 3.78
N TRP A 72 7.72 -10.33 4.22
CA TRP A 72 8.87 -11.12 3.78
C TRP A 72 8.72 -12.59 4.14
N ASP A 73 8.37 -12.87 5.40
CA ASP A 73 8.28 -14.23 5.91
C ASP A 73 7.19 -15.05 5.21
N GLU A 74 6.09 -14.41 4.80
CA GLU A 74 4.97 -15.10 4.12
C GLU A 74 5.09 -15.16 2.60
N ASN A 75 5.64 -14.12 1.94
CA ASN A 75 5.46 -13.95 0.49
C ASN A 75 6.74 -13.95 -0.33
N ILE A 76 7.92 -13.82 0.30
CA ILE A 76 9.18 -13.66 -0.43
C ILE A 76 9.97 -14.97 -0.41
N PHE A 77 10.26 -15.47 -1.61
CA PHE A 77 10.97 -16.74 -1.83
C PHE A 77 12.32 -16.49 -2.47
N GLU A 78 13.30 -17.35 -2.17
CA GLU A 78 14.63 -17.30 -2.78
C GLU A 78 14.67 -18.14 -4.08
N GLU A 79 15.18 -17.54 -5.15
CA GLU A 79 15.47 -18.17 -6.44
C GLU A 79 16.86 -17.76 -6.92
N GLU A 80 17.74 -18.73 -7.14
CA GLU A 80 19.08 -18.52 -7.72
C GLU A 80 19.89 -17.41 -7.00
N GLY A 81 19.75 -17.29 -5.67
CA GLY A 81 20.44 -16.29 -4.85
C GLY A 81 19.83 -14.88 -4.90
N LYS A 82 18.66 -14.73 -5.53
CA LYS A 82 17.80 -13.54 -5.52
C LYS A 82 16.44 -13.90 -4.93
N PHE A 83 15.52 -12.93 -4.89
CA PHE A 83 14.23 -13.06 -4.23
C PHE A 83 13.07 -12.62 -5.14
N VAL A 84 11.92 -13.27 -4.99
CA VAL A 84 10.71 -13.00 -5.78
C VAL A 84 9.45 -13.27 -4.94
N THR A 85 8.34 -12.65 -5.32
CA THR A 85 7.01 -13.00 -4.81
C THR A 85 6.23 -13.75 -5.89
N TYR A 86 5.50 -14.79 -5.52
CA TYR A 86 4.55 -15.43 -6.43
C TYR A 86 3.14 -14.90 -6.21
N GLY A 87 2.37 -14.77 -7.29
CA GLY A 87 0.94 -14.54 -7.19
C GLY A 87 0.29 -15.72 -6.47
N SER A 88 -0.54 -15.43 -5.47
CA SER A 88 -1.32 -16.42 -4.74
C SER A 88 -2.76 -15.94 -4.63
N ASP A 89 -3.70 -16.90 -4.73
CA ASP A 89 -5.12 -16.65 -4.45
C ASP A 89 -5.37 -16.41 -2.95
N PHE A 90 -4.37 -16.67 -2.11
CA PHE A 90 -4.36 -16.39 -0.68
C PHE A 90 -2.97 -15.87 -0.26
N ALA A 91 -2.83 -14.55 -0.20
CA ALA A 91 -1.54 -13.88 -0.01
C ALA A 91 -1.60 -12.97 1.23
N PHE A 92 -1.29 -13.53 2.40
CA PHE A 92 -1.28 -12.76 3.65
C PHE A 92 -0.37 -11.55 3.54
N TYR A 93 -0.73 -10.46 4.23
CA TYR A 93 0.01 -9.20 4.24
C TYR A 93 0.12 -8.47 2.89
N TYR A 94 -0.52 -8.94 1.81
CA TYR A 94 -0.90 -8.04 0.73
C TYR A 94 -1.98 -7.07 1.19
N ILE A 95 -2.01 -5.86 0.65
CA ILE A 95 -3.14 -4.95 0.87
C ILE A 95 -4.40 -5.63 0.31
N PRO A 96 -5.49 -5.71 1.10
CA PRO A 96 -6.73 -6.34 0.64
C PRO A 96 -7.24 -5.73 -0.65
N PHE A 97 -7.96 -6.52 -1.44
CA PHE A 97 -8.68 -6.05 -2.63
C PHE A 97 -9.91 -5.23 -2.26
N PHE A 98 -9.69 -4.09 -1.61
CA PHE A 98 -10.73 -3.12 -1.30
C PHE A 98 -11.41 -2.64 -2.58
N GLN A 99 -12.70 -2.34 -2.47
CA GLN A 99 -13.45 -1.76 -3.59
C GLN A 99 -13.07 -0.31 -3.86
N TYR A 100 -12.41 0.36 -2.91
CA TYR A 100 -12.09 1.79 -2.94
C TYR A 100 -13.33 2.65 -3.24
N SER A 101 -14.49 2.23 -2.70
CA SER A 101 -15.81 2.80 -2.96
C SER A 101 -16.44 3.29 -1.64
N GLY A 102 -17.76 3.55 -1.64
CA GLY A 102 -18.53 3.80 -0.42
C GLY A 102 -18.45 2.67 0.62
N GLU A 103 -18.20 1.44 0.17
CA GLU A 103 -18.08 0.25 1.03
C GLU A 103 -16.78 0.21 1.83
N THR A 104 -15.71 0.78 1.26
CA THR A 104 -14.42 0.91 1.95
C THR A 104 -14.46 2.12 2.87
N LYS A 105 -14.39 1.89 4.18
CA LYS A 105 -14.45 2.93 5.21
C LYS A 105 -13.04 3.39 5.58
N VAL A 106 -12.92 4.68 5.90
CA VAL A 106 -11.67 5.29 6.32
C VAL A 106 -11.92 6.10 7.59
N VAL A 107 -11.18 5.77 8.65
CA VAL A 107 -11.23 6.47 9.93
C VAL A 107 -9.87 7.12 10.17
N ILE A 108 -9.84 8.46 10.16
CA ILE A 108 -8.61 9.24 10.30
C ILE A 108 -8.49 9.77 11.73
N PHE A 109 -7.31 9.57 12.32
CA PHE A 109 -6.85 10.20 13.55
C PHE A 109 -5.51 10.91 13.30
N PRO A 110 -5.03 11.78 14.21
CA PRO A 110 -3.77 12.51 14.00
C PRO A 110 -2.55 11.63 13.70
N GLU A 111 -2.43 10.47 14.39
CA GLU A 111 -1.25 9.59 14.31
C GLU A 111 -1.54 8.22 13.67
N SER A 112 -2.80 7.95 13.33
CA SER A 112 -3.22 6.65 12.77
C SER A 112 -4.39 6.80 11.81
N ILE A 113 -4.39 6.01 10.74
CA ILE A 113 -5.52 5.89 9.81
C ILE A 113 -5.90 4.43 9.72
N TYR A 114 -7.20 4.14 9.78
CA TYR A 114 -7.72 2.80 9.60
C TYR A 114 -8.53 2.77 8.30
N VAL A 115 -8.23 1.81 7.43
CA VAL A 115 -9.00 1.51 6.23
C VAL A 115 -9.59 0.12 6.39
N LEU A 116 -10.91 0.00 6.26
CA LEU A 116 -11.62 -1.24 6.54
C LEU A 116 -12.69 -1.50 5.48
N GLN A 117 -12.95 -2.79 5.26
CA GLN A 117 -14.08 -3.24 4.46
C GLN A 117 -14.59 -4.57 5.00
N PHE A 118 -15.91 -4.73 4.93
CA PHE A 118 -16.56 -6.01 5.15
C PHE A 118 -16.45 -6.87 3.89
N PHE A 119 -16.01 -8.11 4.04
CA PHE A 119 -15.95 -9.11 2.98
C PHE A 119 -17.01 -10.18 3.27
N PRO A 120 -18.08 -10.28 2.46
CA PRO A 120 -19.10 -11.31 2.63
C PRO A 120 -18.50 -12.68 2.32
N SER A 121 -18.91 -13.69 3.08
CA SER A 121 -18.52 -15.09 2.89
C SER A 121 -18.67 -15.55 1.45
N THR A 122 -17.74 -16.40 1.04
CA THR A 122 -17.80 -17.10 -0.24
C THR A 122 -17.48 -18.57 -0.05
N THR A 123 -18.35 -19.42 -0.58
CA THR A 123 -18.10 -20.86 -0.76
C THR A 123 -17.73 -21.18 -2.20
N ASP A 124 -17.73 -20.19 -3.08
CA ASP A 124 -17.51 -20.33 -4.51
C ASP A 124 -16.05 -20.04 -4.87
N GLY A 125 -15.44 -20.94 -5.64
CA GLY A 125 -14.08 -20.79 -6.14
C GLY A 125 -13.04 -21.66 -5.41
N PRO A 126 -11.74 -21.50 -5.73
CA PRO A 126 -10.67 -22.31 -5.16
C PRO A 126 -10.37 -21.99 -3.68
N VAL A 127 -10.85 -20.84 -3.18
CA VAL A 127 -10.68 -20.38 -1.81
C VAL A 127 -12.06 -20.04 -1.23
N SER A 128 -12.32 -20.49 0.00
CA SER A 128 -13.54 -20.19 0.74
C SER A 128 -13.23 -19.49 2.05
N TYR A 129 -14.11 -18.61 2.49
CA TYR A 129 -13.99 -17.87 3.74
C TYR A 129 -15.35 -17.45 4.27
N GLU A 130 -15.43 -17.24 5.59
CA GLU A 130 -16.62 -16.75 6.30
C GLU A 130 -16.73 -15.21 6.20
N ASP A 131 -17.87 -14.66 6.62
CA ASP A 131 -18.04 -13.22 6.76
C ASP A 131 -16.98 -12.65 7.71
N HIS A 132 -16.22 -11.67 7.24
CA HIS A 132 -15.15 -11.07 8.06
C HIS A 132 -14.89 -9.62 7.68
N TYR A 133 -14.18 -8.91 8.55
CA TYR A 133 -13.62 -7.61 8.21
C TYR A 133 -12.12 -7.73 7.96
N GLU A 134 -11.67 -7.15 6.86
CA GLU A 134 -10.25 -6.87 6.65
C GLU A 134 -9.98 -5.37 6.75
N GLY A 135 -8.77 -5.04 7.20
CA GLY A 135 -8.33 -3.67 7.29
C GLY A 135 -6.82 -3.49 7.24
N ILE A 136 -6.43 -2.25 6.99
CA ILE A 136 -5.05 -1.78 7.05
C ILE A 136 -4.98 -0.63 8.05
N MET A 137 -4.01 -0.69 8.95
CA MET A 137 -3.65 0.44 9.80
C MET A 137 -2.43 1.15 9.21
N LEU A 138 -2.55 2.45 9.00
CA LEU A 138 -1.41 3.33 8.73
C LEU A 138 -1.04 4.07 10.01
N LYS A 139 0.26 4.29 10.21
CA LYS A 139 0.81 5.09 11.30
C LYS A 139 1.77 6.14 10.74
N LYS A 140 1.83 7.29 11.40
CA LYS A 140 2.83 8.30 11.08
C LYS A 140 4.17 7.92 11.73
N MET A 141 5.22 7.80 10.92
CA MET A 141 6.57 7.40 11.32
C MET A 141 7.56 8.34 10.64
N ASP A 142 8.39 9.04 11.42
CA ASP A 142 9.37 10.02 10.93
C ASP A 142 8.77 11.04 9.94
N GLY A 143 7.56 11.52 10.26
CA GLY A 143 6.84 12.50 9.45
C GLY A 143 6.10 11.92 8.23
N SER A 144 6.28 10.64 7.90
CA SER A 144 5.66 9.98 6.75
C SER A 144 4.60 8.96 7.19
N TRP A 145 3.55 8.78 6.40
CA TRP A 145 2.59 7.70 6.63
C TRP A 145 3.14 6.36 6.13
N LYS A 146 3.00 5.32 6.96
CA LYS A 146 3.40 3.95 6.63
C LYS A 146 2.29 2.97 7.00
N ILE A 147 2.13 1.93 6.21
CA ILE A 147 1.32 0.76 6.56
C ILE A 147 2.05 0.03 7.69
N ALA A 148 1.38 -0.03 8.83
CA ALA A 148 1.92 -0.52 10.08
C ALA A 148 1.32 -1.86 10.49
N ASP A 149 0.08 -2.15 10.06
CA ASP A 149 -0.60 -3.37 10.47
C ASP A 149 -1.62 -3.87 9.44
N TYR A 150 -1.79 -5.20 9.41
CA TYR A 150 -2.82 -5.91 8.68
C TYR A 150 -3.84 -6.43 9.68
N LEU A 151 -5.11 -6.05 9.50
CA LEU A 151 -6.17 -6.35 10.43
C LEU A 151 -7.12 -7.37 9.80
N TYR A 152 -7.27 -8.54 10.44
CA TYR A 152 -8.16 -9.62 10.03
C TYR A 152 -8.96 -10.06 11.25
N ASP A 153 -10.23 -9.63 11.33
CA ASP A 153 -11.14 -9.83 12.47
C ASP A 153 -10.63 -9.40 13.87
N ASN A 154 -9.47 -8.75 13.92
CA ASN A 154 -8.89 -8.15 15.12
C ASN A 154 -9.02 -6.62 15.14
N ILE A 155 -9.91 -6.06 14.30
CA ILE A 155 -10.18 -4.62 14.25
C ILE A 155 -10.86 -4.17 15.56
N PRO A 156 -10.36 -3.14 16.26
CA PRO A 156 -10.98 -2.69 17.49
C PRO A 156 -12.44 -2.26 17.26
N LYS A 157 -13.35 -2.72 18.12
CA LYS A 157 -14.79 -2.44 17.98
C LYS A 157 -15.12 -0.94 17.83
N SER A 158 -14.42 -0.08 18.57
CA SER A 158 -14.58 1.38 18.49
C SER A 158 -14.24 1.97 17.11
N ILE A 159 -13.40 1.29 16.33
CA ILE A 159 -13.08 1.69 14.96
C ILE A 159 -14.21 1.28 14.02
N ILE A 160 -14.76 0.08 14.18
CA ILE A 160 -15.91 -0.41 13.41
C ILE A 160 -17.12 0.51 13.65
N GLU A 161 -17.45 0.79 14.92
CA GLU A 161 -18.56 1.69 15.31
C GLU A 161 -18.40 3.13 14.82
N LYS A 162 -17.17 3.57 14.53
CA LYS A 162 -16.92 4.91 13.95
C LYS A 162 -17.01 4.91 12.43
N ALA A 163 -16.81 3.76 11.79
CA ALA A 163 -16.78 3.59 10.36
C ALA A 163 -18.16 3.34 9.73
N TYR A 164 -19.06 2.74 10.50
CA TYR A 164 -20.43 2.33 10.12
C TYR A 164 -21.44 2.90 11.09
#